data_AF-B1A4C9-F1
#
_entry.id   AF-B1A4C9-F1
#
_cell.length_a   1.000
_cell.length_b   1.000
_cell.length_c   1.000
_cell.angle_alpha   90.00
_cell.angle_beta   90.00
_cell.angle_gamma   90.00
#
_symmetry.space_group_name_H-M   'P 1'
#
loop_
_entity.id
_entity.type
_entity.pdbx_description
1 polymer ?
#
loop_
_entity_poly.entity_id
_entity_poly.type
_entity_poly.pdbx_seq_one_letter_code
_entity_poly.pdbx_strand_id
1 'polypeptide(L)'
;MVDAAVLDKLESGFKKIKDSDSKSLLKKHLTQEIFDNLKTKKTPTFGSTLLDVIQSGLENHDSGVGIYAPDAESYTVFADIFDPIIEDYHGGFKKTDKHPPKNWGDVSVFGDLDPTGEYVVSTRVRCGRSLEGYPFNPCLTEDQYKEMEQKVSSTLSGLEGELKGTFYPLTGMSKDVQQKLIDDHFLFKEGDRFLQAANACRFWPTGRGIFHNDAKTFLVWCNEEDHLRIISMQMGGDLGAVFRRLVTAVNDIEKRLPFSHNDRLGFLTFCPTNLGTTVRASVHIKVPKLAANKAKLEEVAAKYNLQVRGTRGEHTEAEGGVYDISNKRRMGLTEFDAVKEMYDGIQEIIKIEKEL
;
A
#
# COMPACT_ATOMS: atom_id res chain seq x y z
N MET A 1 23.59 22.59 4.23
CA MET A 1 24.05 21.92 2.99
C MET A 1 23.96 20.40 3.18
N VAL A 2 23.82 19.64 2.08
CA VAL A 2 23.92 18.17 2.08
C VAL A 2 25.38 17.77 2.32
N ASP A 3 25.60 16.70 3.08
CA ASP A 3 26.93 16.21 3.42
C ASP A 3 27.65 15.64 2.19
N ALA A 4 28.98 15.79 2.11
CA ALA A 4 29.77 15.32 0.97
C ALA A 4 29.64 13.82 0.73
N ALA A 5 29.59 13.00 1.80
CA ALA A 5 29.42 11.56 1.66
C ALA A 5 28.03 11.17 1.13
N VAL A 6 26.99 11.98 1.42
CA VAL A 6 25.65 11.79 0.84
C VAL A 6 25.68 12.12 -0.65
N LEU A 7 26.35 13.21 -1.05
CA LEU A 7 26.51 13.57 -2.45
C LEU A 7 27.29 12.50 -3.23
N ASP A 8 28.39 11.98 -2.69
CA ASP A 8 29.17 10.92 -3.32
C ASP A 8 28.34 9.65 -3.57
N LYS A 9 27.50 9.27 -2.58
CA LYS A 9 26.55 8.15 -2.73
C LYS A 9 25.50 8.43 -3.80
N LEU A 10 24.96 9.64 -3.84
CA LEU A 10 23.98 10.05 -4.85
C LEU A 10 24.58 9.98 -6.25
N GLU A 11 25.77 10.54 -6.47
CA GLU A 11 26.45 10.54 -7.77
C GLU A 11 26.77 9.10 -8.22
N SER A 12 27.32 8.28 -7.32
CA SER A 12 27.62 6.88 -7.60
C SER A 12 26.35 6.08 -7.94
N GLY A 13 25.29 6.25 -7.15
CA GLY A 13 24.01 5.58 -7.33
C GLY A 13 23.33 6.00 -8.63
N PHE A 14 23.29 7.30 -8.92
CA PHE A 14 22.73 7.83 -10.16
C PHE A 14 23.42 7.26 -11.39
N LYS A 15 24.76 7.20 -11.40
CA LYS A 15 25.51 6.57 -12.49
C LYS A 15 25.14 5.09 -12.64
N LYS A 16 25.15 4.33 -11.53
CA LYS A 16 24.84 2.89 -11.54
C LYS A 16 23.43 2.59 -12.07
N ILE A 17 22.42 3.34 -11.63
CA ILE A 17 21.04 3.08 -12.07
C ILE A 17 20.85 3.45 -13.55
N LYS A 18 21.53 4.50 -14.05
CA LYS A 18 21.51 4.85 -15.48
C LYS A 18 22.15 3.79 -16.35
N ASP A 19 23.26 3.19 -15.90
CA ASP A 19 23.97 2.13 -16.60
C ASP A 19 23.31 0.73 -16.45
N SER A 20 22.28 0.60 -15.60
CA SER A 20 21.59 -0.67 -15.34
C SER A 20 20.50 -1.01 -16.36
N ASP A 21 20.00 -2.25 -16.36
CA ASP A 21 18.79 -2.67 -17.10
C ASP A 21 17.48 -2.44 -16.33
N SER A 22 17.50 -1.63 -15.25
CA SER A 22 16.31 -1.34 -14.46
C SER A 22 15.17 -0.80 -15.35
N LYS A 23 13.94 -1.19 -15.00
CA LYS A 23 12.69 -0.69 -15.60
C LYS A 23 11.88 0.17 -14.63
N SER A 24 12.48 0.54 -13.50
CA SER A 24 11.84 1.30 -12.44
C SER A 24 11.36 2.67 -12.91
N LEU A 25 10.26 3.16 -12.32
CA LEU A 25 9.82 4.54 -12.51
C LEU A 25 10.88 5.55 -12.02
N LEU A 26 11.65 5.20 -10.99
CA LEU A 26 12.83 5.97 -10.56
C LEU A 26 13.80 6.19 -11.73
N LYS A 27 14.29 5.13 -12.38
CA LYS A 27 15.25 5.26 -13.48
C LYS A 27 14.67 6.06 -14.64
N LYS A 28 13.40 5.81 -14.97
CA LYS A 28 12.66 6.49 -16.04
C LYS A 28 12.62 8.00 -15.84
N HIS A 29 12.29 8.45 -14.63
CA HIS A 29 11.99 9.86 -14.36
C HIS A 29 13.14 10.65 -13.72
N LEU A 30 14.12 10.00 -13.08
CA LEU A 30 15.29 10.68 -12.52
C LEU A 30 16.26 11.08 -13.64
N THR A 31 15.97 12.16 -14.38
CA THR A 31 16.87 12.72 -15.40
C THR A 31 18.09 13.37 -14.75
N GLN A 32 19.13 13.66 -15.52
CA GLN A 32 20.29 14.43 -15.04
C GLN A 32 19.86 15.78 -14.47
N GLU A 33 18.97 16.48 -15.17
CA GLU A 33 18.42 17.78 -14.74
C GLU A 33 17.68 17.68 -13.40
N ILE A 34 16.77 16.70 -13.25
CA ILE A 34 16.04 16.50 -11.98
C ILE A 34 17.03 16.11 -10.87
N PHE A 35 17.99 15.24 -11.15
CA PHE A 35 18.99 14.83 -10.18
C PHE A 35 19.84 16.02 -9.69
N ASP A 36 20.37 16.83 -10.61
CA ASP A 36 21.18 18.00 -10.27
C ASP A 36 20.39 19.05 -9.49
N ASN A 37 19.11 19.25 -9.83
CA ASN A 37 18.22 20.16 -9.13
C ASN A 37 17.87 19.71 -7.71
N LEU A 38 17.82 18.40 -7.45
CA LEU A 38 17.34 17.85 -6.18
C LEU A 38 18.45 17.37 -5.23
N LYS A 39 19.64 16.97 -5.73
CA LYS A 39 20.68 16.29 -4.93
C LYS A 39 21.22 17.09 -3.74
N THR A 40 21.05 18.42 -3.74
CA THR A 40 21.50 19.31 -2.67
C THR A 40 20.38 19.79 -1.74
N LYS A 41 19.12 19.40 -2.02
CA LYS A 41 17.96 19.80 -1.21
C LYS A 41 17.83 18.94 0.05
N LYS A 42 17.17 19.51 1.06
CA LYS A 42 16.77 18.84 2.31
C LYS A 42 15.37 19.24 2.71
N THR A 43 14.65 18.35 3.39
CA THR A 43 13.40 18.72 4.06
C THR A 43 13.70 19.61 5.27
N PRO A 44 12.91 20.68 5.50
CA PRO A 44 13.22 21.65 6.55
C PRO A 44 13.12 21.07 7.96
N THR A 45 12.18 20.16 8.21
CA THR A 45 11.94 19.64 9.57
C THR A 45 12.87 18.47 9.93
N PHE A 46 13.01 17.49 9.03
CA PHE A 46 13.76 16.25 9.32
C PHE A 46 15.14 16.20 8.67
N GLY A 47 15.45 17.13 7.77
CA GLY A 47 16.73 17.13 7.06
C GLY A 47 16.88 15.99 6.04
N SER A 48 15.77 15.33 5.68
CA SER A 48 15.72 14.22 4.73
C SER A 48 16.23 14.66 3.36
N THR A 49 17.03 13.82 2.73
CA THR A 49 17.74 14.12 1.48
C THR A 49 17.14 13.35 0.30
N LEU A 50 17.60 13.67 -0.92
CA LEU A 50 17.25 12.86 -2.08
C LEU A 50 17.71 11.40 -1.91
N LEU A 51 18.80 11.14 -1.19
CA LEU A 51 19.29 9.78 -0.98
C LEU A 51 18.26 8.95 -0.22
N ASP A 52 17.69 9.50 0.85
CA ASP A 52 16.65 8.84 1.65
C ASP A 52 15.40 8.53 0.81
N VAL A 53 15.12 9.33 -0.22
CA VAL A 53 14.00 9.13 -1.15
C VAL A 53 14.26 8.00 -2.14
N ILE A 54 15.46 7.91 -2.71
CA ILE A 54 15.75 7.03 -3.85
C ILE A 54 16.60 5.80 -3.52
N GLN A 55 17.14 5.69 -2.29
CA GLN A 55 18.08 4.64 -1.90
C GLN A 55 17.56 3.23 -2.21
N SER A 56 16.28 2.96 -1.91
CA SER A 56 15.68 1.66 -2.19
C SER A 56 15.77 1.26 -3.66
N GLY A 57 15.46 2.16 -4.60
CA GLY A 57 15.57 1.89 -6.03
C GLY A 57 17.01 1.88 -6.56
N LEU A 58 17.94 2.59 -5.91
CA LEU A 58 19.37 2.53 -6.22
C LEU A 58 20.00 1.19 -5.81
N GLU A 59 19.52 0.57 -4.74
CA GLU A 59 20.02 -0.72 -4.26
C GLU A 59 19.28 -1.90 -4.92
N ASN A 60 17.99 -1.73 -5.20
CA ASN A 60 17.11 -2.77 -5.75
C ASN A 60 16.68 -2.41 -7.18
N HIS A 61 17.55 -2.66 -8.16
CA HIS A 61 17.33 -2.28 -9.57
C HIS A 61 16.10 -2.94 -10.22
N ASP A 62 15.57 -4.02 -9.64
CA ASP A 62 14.36 -4.69 -10.08
C ASP A 62 13.06 -4.10 -9.49
N SER A 63 13.16 -2.99 -8.75
CA SER A 63 12.00 -2.22 -8.28
C SER A 63 11.07 -1.81 -9.43
N GLY A 64 9.75 -1.92 -9.23
CA GLY A 64 8.77 -1.33 -10.14
C GLY A 64 8.74 0.20 -10.05
N VAL A 65 8.84 0.76 -8.84
CA VAL A 65 8.82 2.22 -8.59
C VAL A 65 10.19 2.73 -8.14
N GLY A 66 10.64 2.32 -6.95
CA GLY A 66 12.00 2.60 -6.46
C GLY A 66 12.18 3.86 -5.61
N ILE A 67 11.10 4.54 -5.22
CA ILE A 67 11.17 5.70 -4.31
C ILE A 67 10.16 5.61 -3.17
N TYR A 68 10.51 6.23 -2.05
CA TYR A 68 9.66 6.39 -0.86
C TYR A 68 9.83 7.80 -0.29
N ALA A 69 8.84 8.31 0.44
CA ALA A 69 8.91 9.60 1.12
C ALA A 69 9.38 9.41 2.57
N PRO A 70 10.54 9.92 3.01
CA PRO A 70 10.97 9.85 4.42
C PRO A 70 10.06 10.61 5.39
N ASP A 71 9.46 11.69 4.91
CA ASP A 71 8.51 12.54 5.64
C ASP A 71 7.49 13.16 4.67
N ALA A 72 6.45 13.81 5.20
CA ALA A 72 5.41 14.46 4.37
C ALA A 72 5.96 15.62 3.51
N GLU A 73 6.96 16.36 4.00
CA GLU A 73 7.58 17.49 3.30
C GLU A 73 8.31 17.03 2.03
N SER A 74 8.76 15.78 2.00
CA SER A 74 9.47 15.16 0.88
C SER A 74 8.64 15.19 -0.42
N TYR A 75 7.31 15.04 -0.32
CA TYR A 75 6.42 15.16 -1.48
C TYR A 75 6.42 16.57 -2.10
N THR A 76 6.77 17.59 -1.33
CA THR A 76 6.88 18.98 -1.81
C THR A 76 8.30 19.33 -2.22
N VAL A 77 9.29 19.01 -1.38
CA VAL A 77 10.70 19.36 -1.60
C VAL A 77 11.29 18.63 -2.81
N PHE A 78 10.91 17.37 -2.98
CA PHE A 78 11.33 16.51 -4.09
C PHE A 78 10.20 16.29 -5.11
N ALA A 79 9.27 17.23 -5.21
CA ALA A 79 8.13 17.15 -6.14
C ALA A 79 8.56 16.87 -7.59
N ASP A 80 9.71 17.37 -8.03
CA ASP A 80 10.19 17.19 -9.41
C ASP A 80 10.48 15.72 -9.77
N ILE A 81 10.70 14.83 -8.79
CA ILE A 81 10.76 13.38 -9.01
C ILE A 81 9.47 12.65 -8.60
N PHE A 82 8.79 13.11 -7.55
CA PHE A 82 7.53 12.48 -7.10
C PHE A 82 6.38 12.69 -8.08
N ASP A 83 6.16 13.91 -8.55
CA ASP A 83 5.03 14.26 -9.43
C ASP A 83 4.97 13.41 -10.70
N PRO A 84 6.04 13.30 -11.52
CA PRO A 84 5.98 12.49 -12.73
C PRO A 84 5.83 10.98 -12.43
N ILE A 85 6.37 10.48 -11.32
CA ILE A 85 6.20 9.08 -10.90
C ILE A 85 4.76 8.81 -10.44
N ILE A 86 4.16 9.73 -9.68
CA ILE A 86 2.77 9.67 -9.26
C ILE A 86 1.85 9.69 -10.48
N GLU A 87 2.09 10.61 -11.43
CA GLU A 87 1.31 10.72 -12.65
C GLU A 87 1.37 9.43 -13.47
N ASP A 88 2.56 8.86 -13.65
CA ASP A 88 2.78 7.61 -14.40
C ASP A 88 2.08 6.41 -13.73
N TYR A 89 2.31 6.22 -12.42
CA TYR A 89 1.75 5.06 -11.72
C TYR A 89 0.22 5.09 -11.63
N HIS A 90 -0.36 6.26 -11.32
CA HIS A 90 -1.80 6.42 -11.12
C HIS A 90 -2.58 6.74 -12.41
N GLY A 91 -1.92 6.72 -13.56
CA GLY A 91 -2.57 6.81 -14.87
C GLY A 91 -3.09 8.21 -15.20
N GLY A 92 -2.29 9.24 -14.91
CA GLY A 92 -2.54 10.62 -15.34
C GLY A 92 -2.93 11.60 -14.24
N PHE A 93 -2.53 11.37 -12.98
CA PHE A 93 -2.72 12.34 -11.89
C PHE A 93 -1.70 13.48 -11.99
N LYS A 94 -2.06 14.57 -12.66
CA LYS A 94 -1.14 15.68 -12.99
C LYS A 94 -0.76 16.48 -11.76
N LYS A 95 0.31 17.29 -11.89
CA LYS A 95 0.73 18.26 -10.87
C LYS A 95 -0.38 19.25 -10.47
N THR A 96 -1.28 19.58 -11.39
CA THR A 96 -2.40 20.51 -11.18
C THR A 96 -3.65 19.85 -10.60
N ASP A 97 -3.73 18.52 -10.64
CA ASP A 97 -4.89 17.77 -10.17
C ASP A 97 -4.89 17.70 -8.65
N LYS A 98 -6.07 17.58 -8.06
CA LYS A 98 -6.27 17.37 -6.63
C LYS A 98 -7.09 16.11 -6.41
N HIS A 99 -6.69 15.33 -5.42
CA HIS A 99 -7.46 14.18 -4.97
C HIS A 99 -8.82 14.64 -4.44
N PRO A 100 -9.94 13.98 -4.79
CA PRO A 100 -11.24 14.36 -4.24
C PRO A 100 -11.28 14.15 -2.72
N PRO A 101 -12.20 14.83 -2.00
CA PRO A 101 -12.45 14.52 -0.60
C PRO A 101 -12.82 13.05 -0.39
N LYS A 102 -12.45 12.49 0.77
CA LYS A 102 -12.84 11.14 1.20
C LYS A 102 -14.35 10.94 0.99
N ASN A 103 -14.72 9.90 0.25
CA ASN A 103 -16.11 9.56 -0.01
C ASN A 103 -16.29 8.05 -0.19
N TRP A 104 -16.96 7.44 0.80
CA TRP A 104 -17.31 6.01 0.77
C TRP A 104 -18.51 5.68 -0.13
N GLY A 105 -19.24 6.69 -0.60
CA GLY A 105 -20.42 6.54 -1.46
C GLY A 105 -21.55 5.74 -0.82
N ASP A 106 -22.45 5.23 -1.66
CA ASP A 106 -23.50 4.30 -1.24
C ASP A 106 -22.96 2.87 -1.20
N VAL A 107 -22.42 2.47 -0.05
CA VAL A 107 -21.84 1.13 0.17
C VAL A 107 -22.86 -0.02 0.07
N SER A 108 -24.16 0.27 -0.03
CA SER A 108 -25.20 -0.76 -0.16
C SER A 108 -25.30 -1.34 -1.57
N VAL A 109 -24.77 -0.65 -2.59
CA VAL A 109 -24.79 -1.11 -3.98
C VAL A 109 -23.87 -2.31 -4.23
N PHE A 110 -22.90 -2.53 -3.33
CA PHE A 110 -21.98 -3.67 -3.42
C PHE A 110 -22.61 -4.90 -2.79
N GLY A 111 -22.74 -5.96 -3.60
CA GLY A 111 -23.19 -7.28 -3.19
C GLY A 111 -22.07 -8.33 -3.24
N ASP A 112 -22.49 -9.59 -3.24
CA ASP A 112 -21.60 -10.74 -3.46
C ASP A 112 -21.21 -10.84 -4.94
N LEU A 113 -19.90 -10.81 -5.20
CA LEU A 113 -19.28 -10.93 -6.51
C LEU A 113 -19.52 -12.29 -7.15
N ASP A 114 -19.69 -13.33 -6.33
CA ASP A 114 -19.87 -14.72 -6.77
C ASP A 114 -20.77 -15.49 -5.79
N PRO A 115 -22.09 -15.29 -5.85
CA PRO A 115 -23.04 -15.95 -4.95
C PRO A 115 -23.02 -17.48 -5.01
N THR A 116 -22.49 -18.05 -6.09
CA THR A 116 -22.35 -19.50 -6.28
C THR A 116 -21.08 -20.06 -5.63
N GLY A 117 -20.09 -19.21 -5.33
CA GLY A 117 -18.82 -19.61 -4.73
C GLY A 117 -17.95 -20.49 -5.65
N GLU A 118 -18.12 -20.37 -6.96
CA GLU A 118 -17.44 -21.20 -7.97
C GLU A 118 -16.05 -20.66 -8.34
N TYR A 119 -15.86 -19.34 -8.30
CA TYR A 119 -14.70 -18.63 -8.82
C TYR A 119 -13.94 -17.90 -7.70
N VAL A 120 -14.65 -17.12 -6.87
CA VAL A 120 -14.01 -16.25 -5.87
C VAL A 120 -13.71 -17.04 -4.61
N VAL A 121 -12.42 -17.12 -4.26
CA VAL A 121 -11.92 -17.80 -3.07
C VAL A 121 -12.06 -16.90 -1.84
N SER A 122 -11.63 -15.64 -1.94
CA SER A 122 -11.68 -14.69 -0.82
C SER A 122 -11.67 -13.25 -1.31
N THR A 123 -12.27 -12.37 -0.54
CA THR A 123 -12.33 -10.93 -0.81
C THR A 123 -11.64 -10.15 0.30
N ARG A 124 -10.86 -9.12 -0.07
CA ARG A 124 -10.10 -8.28 0.85
C ARG A 124 -10.09 -6.83 0.41
N VAL A 125 -10.36 -5.91 1.32
CA VAL A 125 -10.19 -4.47 1.12
C VAL A 125 -9.30 -3.91 2.23
N ARG A 126 -8.27 -3.15 1.85
CA ARG A 126 -7.39 -2.48 2.81
C ARG A 126 -7.23 -1.00 2.49
N CYS A 127 -6.95 -0.21 3.50
CA CYS A 127 -6.44 1.17 3.38
C CYS A 127 -5.20 1.38 4.25
N GLY A 128 -4.39 2.38 3.90
CA GLY A 128 -3.25 2.85 4.68
C GLY A 128 -3.57 4.18 5.36
N ARG A 129 -3.02 4.40 6.56
CA ARG A 129 -3.11 5.67 7.27
C ARG A 129 -1.80 5.98 7.99
N SER A 130 -1.45 7.25 8.00
CA SER A 130 -0.27 7.77 8.70
C SER A 130 -0.73 8.74 9.78
N LEU A 131 -0.31 8.49 11.02
CA LEU A 131 -0.62 9.37 12.16
C LEU A 131 -0.04 10.77 11.97
N GLU A 132 -0.90 11.78 12.20
CA GLU A 132 -0.47 13.18 12.22
C GLU A 132 0.54 13.42 13.35
N GLY A 133 1.54 14.26 13.09
CA GLY A 133 2.62 14.56 14.04
C GLY A 133 3.81 13.59 14.00
N TYR A 134 3.74 12.52 13.20
CA TYR A 134 4.86 11.58 13.00
C TYR A 134 5.34 11.62 11.55
N PRO A 135 6.67 11.57 11.32
CA PRO A 135 7.20 11.34 9.98
C PRO A 135 7.02 9.87 9.58
N PHE A 136 7.41 9.50 8.36
CA PHE A 136 7.41 8.09 7.96
C PHE A 136 8.62 7.33 8.53
N ASN A 137 8.63 6.01 8.32
CA ASN A 137 9.60 5.08 8.91
C ASN A 137 11.07 5.53 8.92
N PRO A 138 11.66 6.10 7.84
CA PRO A 138 13.08 6.43 7.80
C PRO A 138 13.48 7.56 8.76
N CYS A 139 12.49 8.28 9.30
CA CYS A 139 12.68 9.39 10.23
C CYS A 139 12.16 9.08 11.65
N LEU A 140 11.47 7.95 11.85
CA LEU A 140 10.97 7.54 13.18
C LEU A 140 12.12 7.14 14.13
N THR A 141 12.05 7.58 15.38
CA THR A 141 12.91 7.07 16.45
C THR A 141 12.33 5.79 17.06
N GLU A 142 13.13 5.04 17.81
CA GLU A 142 12.66 3.85 18.53
C GLU A 142 11.51 4.18 19.50
N ASP A 143 11.60 5.31 20.20
CA ASP A 143 10.56 5.73 21.15
C ASP A 143 9.27 6.15 20.44
N GLN A 144 9.37 6.76 19.25
CA GLN A 144 8.19 7.08 18.43
C GLN A 144 7.47 5.80 17.97
N TYR A 145 8.20 4.74 17.59
CA TYR A 145 7.58 3.44 17.28
C TYR A 145 6.76 2.90 18.47
N LYS A 146 7.30 2.97 19.70
CA LYS A 146 6.60 2.54 20.92
C LYS A 146 5.40 3.43 21.23
N GLU A 147 5.53 4.75 21.09
CA GLU A 147 4.45 5.69 21.33
C GLU A 147 3.27 5.46 20.36
N MET A 148 3.58 5.26 19.07
CA MET A 148 2.59 4.96 18.05
C MET A 148 1.91 3.62 18.31
N GLU A 149 2.66 2.58 18.67
CA GLU A 149 2.10 1.28 19.08
C GLU A 149 1.10 1.44 20.23
N GLN A 150 1.47 2.20 21.28
CA GLN A 150 0.60 2.44 22.42
C GLN A 150 -0.68 3.19 22.03
N LYS A 151 -0.58 4.26 21.23
CA LYS A 151 -1.73 5.02 20.74
C LYS A 151 -2.67 4.18 19.88
N VAL A 152 -2.11 3.37 18.98
CA VAL A 152 -2.88 2.50 18.09
C VAL A 152 -3.53 1.37 18.88
N SER A 153 -2.78 0.61 19.68
CA SER A 153 -3.30 -0.50 20.48
C SER A 153 -4.39 -0.06 21.45
N SER A 154 -4.19 1.08 22.13
CA SER A 154 -5.19 1.65 23.04
C SER A 154 -6.46 2.07 22.29
N THR A 155 -6.33 2.71 21.13
CA THR A 155 -7.48 3.05 20.27
C THR A 155 -8.27 1.80 19.84
N LEU A 156 -7.55 0.77 19.37
CA LEU A 156 -8.16 -0.45 18.85
C LEU A 156 -8.81 -1.31 19.94
N SER A 157 -8.32 -1.24 21.18
CA SER A 157 -8.93 -1.92 22.34
C SER A 157 -10.34 -1.42 22.66
N GLY A 158 -10.67 -0.19 22.24
CA GLY A 158 -12.00 0.40 22.36
C GLY A 158 -12.96 0.08 21.22
N LEU A 159 -12.63 -0.86 20.33
CA LEU A 159 -13.55 -1.34 19.29
C LEU A 159 -14.54 -2.36 19.87
N GLU A 160 -15.78 -2.27 19.43
CA GLU A 160 -16.90 -3.07 19.93
C GLU A 160 -17.56 -3.90 18.82
N GLY A 161 -18.50 -4.77 19.19
CA GLY A 161 -19.27 -5.59 18.25
C GLY A 161 -18.38 -6.50 17.40
N GLU A 162 -18.63 -6.54 16.09
CA GLU A 162 -17.86 -7.34 15.12
C GLU A 162 -16.37 -6.91 15.05
N LEU A 163 -16.06 -5.67 15.42
CA LEU A 163 -14.70 -5.12 15.34
C LEU A 163 -13.87 -5.36 16.61
N LYS A 164 -14.50 -5.84 17.69
CA LYS A 164 -13.81 -6.14 18.95
C LYS A 164 -12.73 -7.20 18.69
N GLY A 165 -11.55 -6.95 19.24
CA GLY A 165 -10.40 -7.81 19.01
C GLY A 165 -9.27 -7.58 19.99
N THR A 166 -8.13 -8.18 19.68
CA THR A 166 -6.93 -8.12 20.51
C THR A 166 -5.75 -7.61 19.69
N PHE A 167 -4.93 -6.76 20.32
CA PHE A 167 -3.65 -6.32 19.76
C PHE A 167 -2.54 -7.28 20.22
N TYR A 168 -1.75 -7.76 19.28
CA TYR A 168 -0.63 -8.66 19.49
C TYR A 168 0.66 -7.96 19.06
N PRO A 169 1.48 -7.48 20.00
CA PRO A 169 2.81 -6.97 19.70
C PRO A 169 3.66 -8.06 19.04
N LEU A 170 4.49 -7.68 18.06
CA LEU A 170 5.49 -8.61 17.51
C LEU A 170 6.62 -8.83 18.51
N THR A 171 6.91 -7.83 19.36
CA THR A 171 7.86 -7.98 20.46
C THR A 171 7.36 -9.04 21.44
N GLY A 172 8.11 -10.13 21.60
CA GLY A 172 7.73 -11.25 22.45
C GLY A 172 6.81 -12.29 21.79
N MET A 173 6.40 -12.10 20.53
CA MET A 173 5.67 -13.11 19.78
C MET A 173 6.59 -14.30 19.43
N SER A 174 6.13 -15.52 19.70
CA SER A 174 6.90 -16.72 19.30
C SER A 174 6.97 -16.84 17.77
N LYS A 175 8.07 -17.41 17.27
CA LYS A 175 8.27 -17.58 15.82
C LYS A 175 7.22 -18.49 15.17
N ASP A 176 6.73 -19.51 15.88
CA ASP A 176 5.65 -20.38 15.38
C ASP A 176 4.33 -19.62 15.21
N VAL A 177 3.98 -18.74 16.15
CA VAL A 177 2.79 -17.89 16.04
C VAL A 177 2.96 -16.86 14.92
N GLN A 178 4.13 -16.23 14.84
CA GLN A 178 4.45 -15.27 13.78
C GLN A 178 4.33 -15.93 12.39
N GLN A 179 4.93 -17.11 12.21
CA GLN A 179 4.90 -17.84 10.95
C GLN A 179 3.48 -18.28 10.59
N LYS A 180 2.71 -18.80 11.56
CA LYS A 180 1.32 -19.18 11.34
C LYS A 180 0.47 -17.99 10.87
N LEU A 181 0.64 -16.81 11.47
CA LEU A 181 -0.08 -15.61 11.02
C LEU A 181 0.34 -15.16 9.62
N ILE A 182 1.60 -15.35 9.23
CA ILE A 182 2.08 -15.09 7.87
C ILE A 182 1.46 -16.08 6.87
N ASP A 183 1.46 -17.37 7.22
CA ASP A 183 0.92 -18.46 6.38
C ASP A 183 -0.60 -18.35 6.20
N ASP A 184 -1.31 -17.91 7.25
CA ASP A 184 -2.74 -17.61 7.20
C ASP A 184 -3.05 -16.28 6.44
N HIS A 185 -2.03 -15.62 5.86
CA HIS A 185 -2.12 -14.33 5.17
C HIS A 185 -2.57 -13.14 6.04
N PHE A 186 -2.43 -13.25 7.36
CA PHE A 186 -2.84 -12.22 8.31
C PHE A 186 -1.71 -11.27 8.70
N LEU A 187 -0.46 -11.71 8.79
CA LEU A 187 0.67 -10.89 9.21
C LEU A 187 1.59 -10.53 8.03
N PHE A 188 2.17 -9.33 8.09
CA PHE A 188 3.21 -8.89 7.15
C PHE A 188 4.50 -9.71 7.29
N LYS A 189 5.26 -9.80 6.20
CA LYS A 189 6.53 -10.53 6.18
C LYS A 189 7.62 -9.70 6.86
N GLU A 190 8.52 -10.37 7.57
CA GLU A 190 9.75 -9.77 8.07
C GLU A 190 10.81 -9.73 6.95
N GLY A 191 11.60 -8.66 6.89
CA GLY A 191 12.78 -8.60 6.03
C GLY A 191 12.51 -8.29 4.55
N ASP A 192 11.51 -7.46 4.24
CA ASP A 192 11.36 -6.93 2.88
C ASP A 192 12.57 -6.05 2.51
N ARG A 193 13.35 -6.47 1.52
CA ARG A 193 14.60 -5.79 1.12
C ARG A 193 14.38 -4.38 0.57
N PHE A 194 13.22 -4.08 0.00
CA PHE A 194 12.91 -2.74 -0.49
C PHE A 194 12.67 -1.79 0.68
N LEU A 195 11.94 -2.24 1.71
CA LEU A 195 11.74 -1.50 2.95
C LEU A 195 13.04 -1.36 3.76
N GLN A 196 13.86 -2.41 3.81
CA GLN A 196 15.18 -2.35 4.46
C GLN A 196 16.09 -1.30 3.83
N ALA A 197 16.22 -1.30 2.49
CA ALA A 197 17.01 -0.32 1.74
C ALA A 197 16.44 1.11 1.83
N ALA A 198 15.15 1.25 2.13
CA ALA A 198 14.52 2.54 2.43
C ALA A 198 14.70 2.98 3.90
N ASN A 199 15.48 2.26 4.72
CA ASN A 199 15.60 2.47 6.17
C ASN A 199 14.26 2.38 6.94
N ALA A 200 13.28 1.66 6.39
CA ALA A 200 11.93 1.59 6.95
C ALA A 200 11.75 0.51 8.04
N CYS A 201 12.75 -0.36 8.22
CA CYS A 201 12.72 -1.47 9.17
C CYS A 201 13.61 -1.24 10.40
N ARG A 202 14.02 0.00 10.69
CA ARG A 202 14.87 0.31 11.86
C ARG A 202 14.18 -0.13 13.16
N PHE A 203 14.98 -0.57 14.13
CA PHE A 203 14.55 -1.02 15.45
C PHE A 203 13.61 -2.23 15.46
N TRP A 204 13.55 -3.02 14.40
CA TRP A 204 12.65 -4.18 14.33
C TRP A 204 12.88 -5.20 15.47
N PRO A 205 11.83 -5.76 16.11
CA PRO A 205 10.39 -5.57 15.87
C PRO A 205 9.73 -4.52 16.79
N THR A 206 10.50 -3.62 17.41
CA THR A 206 9.98 -2.62 18.36
C THR A 206 8.88 -1.78 17.73
N GLY A 207 7.75 -1.65 18.46
CA GLY A 207 6.57 -0.90 18.06
C GLY A 207 5.72 -1.56 16.96
N ARG A 208 6.09 -2.74 16.46
CA ARG A 208 5.31 -3.44 15.43
C ARG A 208 4.30 -4.35 16.09
N GLY A 209 3.12 -4.43 15.50
CA GLY A 209 2.05 -5.27 16.01
C GLY A 209 0.99 -5.58 14.97
N ILE A 210 0.14 -6.53 15.33
CA ILE A 210 -1.07 -6.85 14.60
C ILE A 210 -2.26 -6.85 15.55
N PHE A 211 -3.31 -6.13 15.19
CA PHE A 211 -4.63 -6.31 15.78
C PHE A 211 -5.46 -7.20 14.88
N HIS A 212 -6.30 -8.05 15.47
CA HIS A 212 -7.40 -8.65 14.73
C HIS A 212 -8.60 -8.94 15.64
N ASN A 213 -9.79 -8.93 15.06
CA ASN A 213 -10.99 -9.44 15.72
C ASN A 213 -10.93 -10.98 15.87
N ASP A 214 -11.83 -11.54 16.68
CA ASP A 214 -11.82 -12.99 16.98
C ASP A 214 -12.03 -13.84 15.72
N ALA A 215 -12.86 -13.35 14.79
CA ALA A 215 -13.13 -14.01 13.51
C ALA A 215 -12.01 -13.84 12.47
N LYS A 216 -10.99 -13.02 12.75
CA LYS A 216 -9.92 -12.62 11.82
C LYS A 216 -10.44 -12.08 10.47
N THR A 217 -11.59 -11.40 10.51
CA THR A 217 -12.20 -10.72 9.35
C THR A 217 -11.92 -9.22 9.31
N PHE A 218 -11.38 -8.68 10.41
CA PHE A 218 -10.88 -7.32 10.53
C PHE A 218 -9.51 -7.35 11.21
N LEU A 219 -8.52 -6.71 10.57
CA LEU A 219 -7.14 -6.66 11.03
C LEU A 219 -6.56 -5.26 10.89
N VAL A 220 -5.61 -4.92 11.75
CA VAL A 220 -4.80 -3.70 11.61
C VAL A 220 -3.34 -4.05 11.81
N TRP A 221 -2.52 -3.78 10.81
CA TRP A 221 -1.06 -3.81 10.97
C TRP A 221 -0.60 -2.47 11.51
N CYS A 222 0.27 -2.51 12.51
CA CYS A 222 0.87 -1.34 13.12
C CYS A 222 2.37 -1.28 12.82
N ASN A 223 2.81 -0.14 12.29
CA ASN A 223 4.22 0.21 12.04
C ASN A 223 4.98 -0.72 11.08
N GLU A 224 4.33 -1.20 10.01
CA GLU A 224 5.01 -1.91 8.93
C GLU A 224 5.51 -0.92 7.85
N GLU A 225 4.94 -0.91 6.64
CA GLU A 225 5.29 0.04 5.57
C GLU A 225 4.71 1.43 5.87
N ASP A 226 3.47 1.46 6.35
CA ASP A 226 2.76 2.65 6.83
C ASP A 226 2.49 2.50 8.33
N HIS A 227 2.09 3.58 9.01
CA HIS A 227 1.82 3.56 10.45
C HIS A 227 0.66 2.60 10.77
N LEU A 228 -0.39 2.63 9.94
CA LEU A 228 -1.50 1.70 10.00
C LEU A 228 -1.81 1.16 8.61
N ARG A 229 -2.03 -0.15 8.52
CA ARG A 229 -2.75 -0.78 7.40
C ARG A 229 -4.00 -1.46 7.94
N ILE A 230 -5.15 -0.87 7.63
CA ILE A 230 -6.46 -1.28 8.13
C ILE A 230 -7.09 -2.20 7.08
N ILE A 231 -7.50 -3.39 7.48
CA ILE A 231 -7.83 -4.50 6.58
C ILE A 231 -9.17 -5.11 6.98
N SER A 232 -10.04 -5.32 6.00
CA SER A 232 -11.22 -6.17 6.11
C SER A 232 -11.12 -7.28 5.07
N MET A 233 -11.39 -8.52 5.47
CA MET A 233 -11.34 -9.67 4.56
C MET A 233 -12.22 -10.82 5.04
N GLN A 234 -12.59 -11.71 4.12
CA GLN A 234 -13.22 -12.99 4.42
C GLN A 234 -13.15 -13.93 3.21
N MET A 235 -13.46 -15.20 3.41
CA MET A 235 -13.67 -16.17 2.32
C MET A 235 -14.94 -15.81 1.52
N GLY A 236 -14.97 -16.18 0.24
CA GLY A 236 -16.07 -15.90 -0.68
C GLY A 236 -16.04 -14.49 -1.27
N GLY A 237 -17.11 -14.16 -2.00
CA GLY A 237 -17.21 -12.98 -2.85
C GLY A 237 -17.95 -11.78 -2.26
N ASP A 238 -18.42 -11.83 -1.00
CA ASP A 238 -19.23 -10.76 -0.38
C ASP A 238 -18.42 -9.48 -0.10
N LEU A 239 -18.14 -8.74 -1.18
CA LEU A 239 -17.48 -7.44 -1.15
C LEU A 239 -18.29 -6.43 -0.35
N GLY A 240 -19.62 -6.50 -0.42
CA GLY A 240 -20.51 -5.64 0.34
C GLY A 240 -20.23 -5.71 1.84
N ALA A 241 -20.22 -6.92 2.41
CA ALA A 241 -19.91 -7.12 3.84
C ALA A 241 -18.48 -6.67 4.18
N VAL A 242 -17.50 -7.06 3.36
CA VAL A 242 -16.10 -6.69 3.56
C VAL A 242 -15.92 -5.17 3.58
N PHE A 243 -16.48 -4.46 2.61
CA PHE A 243 -16.31 -3.03 2.48
C PHE A 243 -17.08 -2.26 3.56
N ARG A 244 -18.31 -2.64 3.89
CA ARG A 244 -19.07 -2.03 5.00
C ARG A 244 -18.34 -2.17 6.34
N ARG A 245 -17.76 -3.35 6.62
CA ARG A 245 -16.93 -3.55 7.82
C ARG A 245 -15.71 -2.63 7.85
N LEU A 246 -15.01 -2.50 6.73
CA LEU A 246 -13.87 -1.57 6.61
C LEU A 246 -14.30 -0.13 6.87
N VAL A 247 -15.38 0.32 6.23
CA VAL A 247 -15.89 1.70 6.36
C VAL A 247 -16.27 2.00 7.81
N THR A 248 -16.99 1.09 8.48
CA THR A 248 -17.32 1.23 9.90
C THR A 248 -16.06 1.37 10.74
N ALA A 249 -15.07 0.48 10.55
CA ALA A 249 -13.83 0.50 11.31
C ALA A 249 -13.01 1.78 11.09
N VAL A 250 -12.81 2.20 9.84
CA VAL A 250 -12.02 3.39 9.51
C VAL A 250 -12.69 4.64 10.07
N ASN A 251 -14.01 4.80 9.90
CA ASN A 251 -14.73 5.95 10.44
C ASN A 251 -14.70 5.99 11.97
N ASP A 252 -14.62 4.85 12.66
CA ASP A 252 -14.52 4.82 14.12
C ASP A 252 -13.10 5.05 14.64
N ILE A 253 -12.08 4.60 13.91
CA ILE A 253 -10.66 4.87 14.22
C ILE A 253 -10.34 6.35 13.99
N GLU A 254 -10.81 6.94 12.88
CA GLU A 254 -10.55 8.34 12.51
C GLU A 254 -11.12 9.36 13.51
N LYS A 255 -12.10 8.98 14.35
CA LYS A 255 -12.58 9.84 15.44
C LYS A 255 -11.59 9.99 16.58
N ARG A 256 -10.63 9.07 16.71
CA ARG A 256 -9.73 8.93 17.86
C ARG A 256 -8.27 9.14 17.49
N LEU A 257 -7.90 8.88 16.24
CA LEU A 257 -6.54 9.07 15.73
C LEU A 257 -6.55 10.07 14.57
N PRO A 258 -5.86 11.21 14.71
CA PRO A 258 -5.70 12.14 13.60
C PRO A 258 -4.73 11.56 12.57
N PHE A 259 -5.09 11.64 11.29
CA PHE A 259 -4.28 11.14 10.19
C PHE A 259 -3.85 12.24 9.24
N SER A 260 -2.62 12.11 8.74
CA SER A 260 -2.04 13.01 7.76
C SER A 260 -2.79 12.96 6.43
N HIS A 261 -3.32 14.12 6.05
CA HIS A 261 -3.99 14.34 4.77
C HIS A 261 -3.40 15.59 4.09
N ASN A 262 -3.30 15.56 2.77
CA ASN A 262 -2.85 16.67 1.95
C ASN A 262 -3.92 17.04 0.92
N ASP A 263 -4.18 18.33 0.75
CA ASP A 263 -5.22 18.85 -0.16
C ASP A 263 -5.08 18.37 -1.60
N ARG A 264 -3.86 18.09 -2.05
CA ARG A 264 -3.59 17.56 -3.38
C ARG A 264 -3.54 16.04 -3.37
N LEU A 265 -2.78 15.44 -2.45
CA LEU A 265 -2.41 14.02 -2.51
C LEU A 265 -3.37 13.09 -1.78
N GLY A 266 -4.37 13.61 -1.07
CA GLY A 266 -5.26 12.80 -0.23
C GLY A 266 -4.54 12.33 1.04
N PHE A 267 -4.86 11.13 1.52
CA PHE A 267 -4.14 10.55 2.65
C PHE A 267 -2.68 10.25 2.28
N LEU A 268 -1.77 10.63 3.18
CA LEU A 268 -0.34 10.47 2.97
C LEU A 268 0.14 9.10 3.42
N THR A 269 0.98 8.48 2.58
CA THR A 269 1.59 7.16 2.79
C THR A 269 3.07 7.19 2.46
N PHE A 270 3.80 6.21 2.98
CA PHE A 270 5.25 6.13 2.81
C PHE A 270 5.65 5.93 1.33
N CYS A 271 4.92 5.07 0.61
CA CYS A 271 5.10 4.84 -0.82
C CYS A 271 4.13 5.69 -1.66
N PRO A 272 4.56 6.32 -2.77
CA PRO A 272 3.68 7.13 -3.63
C PRO A 272 2.55 6.32 -4.30
N THR A 273 2.71 5.00 -4.40
CA THR A 273 1.69 4.10 -4.98
C THR A 273 0.45 3.94 -4.10
N ASN A 274 0.57 4.31 -2.82
CA ASN A 274 -0.46 4.14 -1.80
C ASN A 274 -1.16 5.45 -1.42
N LEU A 275 -0.86 6.57 -2.09
CA LEU A 275 -1.50 7.86 -1.86
C LEU A 275 -2.99 7.90 -2.27
N GLY A 276 -3.67 8.99 -1.93
CA GLY A 276 -5.06 9.25 -2.27
C GLY A 276 -6.03 8.53 -1.35
N THR A 277 -6.82 7.62 -1.93
CA THR A 277 -7.73 6.75 -1.19
C THR A 277 -6.97 5.81 -0.26
N THR A 278 -5.75 5.44 -0.65
CA THR A 278 -4.94 4.32 -0.11
C THR A 278 -5.61 2.94 -0.25
N VAL A 279 -6.76 2.88 -0.92
CA VAL A 279 -7.61 1.70 -0.98
C VAL A 279 -7.04 0.71 -1.99
N ARG A 280 -6.92 -0.54 -1.55
CA ARG A 280 -6.77 -1.69 -2.43
C ARG A 280 -7.85 -2.70 -2.11
N ALA A 281 -8.84 -2.81 -2.98
CA ALA A 281 -9.81 -3.88 -3.04
C ALA A 281 -9.27 -4.99 -3.95
N SER A 282 -9.34 -6.23 -3.48
CA SER A 282 -8.79 -7.39 -4.17
C SER A 282 -9.63 -8.64 -3.92
N VAL A 283 -9.62 -9.54 -4.90
CA VAL A 283 -10.10 -10.92 -4.74
C VAL A 283 -9.00 -11.91 -5.07
N HIS A 284 -9.01 -13.03 -4.35
CA HIS A 284 -8.43 -14.27 -4.86
C HIS A 284 -9.49 -14.98 -5.68
N ILE A 285 -9.18 -15.26 -6.95
CA ILE A 285 -10.15 -15.81 -7.91
C ILE A 285 -9.52 -16.89 -8.79
N LYS A 286 -10.31 -17.90 -9.13
CA LYS A 286 -9.99 -18.94 -10.12
C LYS A 286 -10.83 -18.73 -11.37
N VAL A 287 -10.16 -18.48 -12.49
CA VAL A 287 -10.78 -18.33 -13.82
C VAL A 287 -9.99 -19.17 -14.83
N PRO A 288 -10.01 -20.52 -14.70
CA PRO A 288 -9.09 -21.38 -15.43
C PRO A 288 -9.17 -21.26 -16.95
N LYS A 289 -10.35 -21.01 -17.54
CA LYS A 289 -10.49 -20.88 -18.99
C LYS A 289 -9.89 -19.58 -19.50
N LEU A 290 -10.18 -18.46 -18.84
CA LEU A 290 -9.61 -17.15 -19.19
C LEU A 290 -8.11 -17.10 -18.88
N ALA A 291 -7.69 -17.65 -17.74
CA ALA A 291 -6.29 -17.70 -17.31
C ALA A 291 -5.42 -18.64 -18.15
N ALA A 292 -6.01 -19.56 -18.93
CA ALA A 292 -5.27 -20.36 -19.91
C ALA A 292 -4.51 -19.48 -20.91
N ASN A 293 -4.96 -18.24 -21.12
CA ASN A 293 -4.20 -17.17 -21.74
C ASN A 293 -4.04 -15.99 -20.77
N LYS A 294 -2.96 -16.01 -19.97
CA LYS A 294 -2.66 -14.94 -18.99
C LYS A 294 -2.64 -13.54 -19.60
N ALA A 295 -2.12 -13.38 -20.82
CA ALA A 295 -2.11 -12.08 -21.50
C ALA A 295 -3.54 -11.59 -21.80
N LYS A 296 -4.48 -12.50 -22.09
CA LYS A 296 -5.89 -12.15 -22.26
C LYS A 296 -6.55 -11.75 -20.94
N LEU A 297 -6.26 -12.48 -19.85
CA LEU A 297 -6.73 -12.11 -18.51
C LEU A 297 -6.24 -10.70 -18.13
N GLU A 298 -4.97 -10.40 -18.36
CA GLU A 298 -4.38 -9.08 -18.12
C GLU A 298 -5.00 -8.00 -19.00
N GLU A 299 -5.27 -8.27 -20.28
CA GLU A 299 -5.95 -7.36 -21.21
C GLU A 299 -7.37 -7.02 -20.72
N VAL A 300 -8.14 -8.02 -20.26
CA VAL A 300 -9.49 -7.83 -19.72
C VAL A 300 -9.44 -7.01 -18.43
N ALA A 301 -8.58 -7.40 -17.48
CA ALA A 301 -8.40 -6.70 -16.22
C ALA A 301 -8.02 -5.22 -16.43
N ALA A 302 -7.13 -4.94 -17.38
CA ALA A 302 -6.68 -3.58 -17.68
C ALA A 302 -7.80 -2.65 -18.18
N LYS A 303 -8.83 -3.18 -18.87
CA LYS A 303 -9.99 -2.38 -19.33
C LYS A 303 -10.80 -1.79 -18.17
N TYR A 304 -10.72 -2.43 -17.00
CA TYR A 304 -11.38 -2.00 -15.77
C TYR A 304 -10.40 -1.39 -14.76
N ASN A 305 -9.22 -0.96 -15.22
CA ASN A 305 -8.15 -0.42 -14.37
C ASN A 305 -7.70 -1.40 -13.26
N LEU A 306 -7.80 -2.71 -13.51
CA LEU A 306 -7.35 -3.74 -12.59
C LEU A 306 -5.93 -4.20 -12.92
N GLN A 307 -5.27 -4.77 -11.93
CA GLN A 307 -3.98 -5.44 -12.05
C GLN A 307 -4.10 -6.89 -11.58
N VAL A 308 -3.36 -7.78 -12.22
CA VAL A 308 -3.30 -9.21 -11.91
C VAL A 308 -1.97 -9.53 -11.24
N ARG A 309 -2.01 -10.22 -10.11
CA ARG A 309 -0.85 -10.66 -9.32
C ARG A 309 -0.96 -12.14 -8.98
N GLY A 310 0.15 -12.75 -8.58
CA GLY A 310 0.16 -14.10 -8.01
C GLY A 310 -0.46 -14.14 -6.61
N THR A 311 -0.65 -15.36 -6.10
CA THR A 311 -1.44 -15.63 -4.88
C THR A 311 -0.84 -15.03 -3.62
N ARG A 312 0.48 -14.82 -3.59
CA ARG A 312 1.20 -14.24 -2.44
C ARG A 312 1.48 -12.75 -2.59
N GLY A 313 0.84 -12.09 -3.56
CA GLY A 313 0.95 -10.66 -3.80
C GLY A 313 1.91 -10.29 -4.93
N GLU A 314 2.51 -9.10 -4.82
CA GLU A 314 3.37 -8.54 -5.88
C GLU A 314 4.59 -9.41 -6.16
N HIS A 315 4.96 -9.53 -7.44
CA HIS A 315 6.12 -10.31 -7.89
C HIS A 315 6.09 -11.81 -7.53
N THR A 316 4.91 -12.38 -7.28
CA THR A 316 4.73 -13.82 -7.02
C THR A 316 3.95 -14.47 -8.15
N GLU A 317 4.13 -15.78 -8.31
CA GLU A 317 3.35 -16.59 -9.26
C GLU A 317 1.99 -16.99 -8.69
N ALA A 318 1.08 -17.40 -9.57
CA ALA A 318 -0.19 -17.98 -9.17
C ALA A 318 0.03 -19.42 -8.66
N GLU A 319 -0.45 -19.71 -7.44
CA GLU A 319 -0.44 -21.03 -6.82
C GLU A 319 -1.82 -21.67 -7.01
N GLY A 320 -1.87 -22.87 -7.59
CA GLY A 320 -3.13 -23.60 -7.79
C GLY A 320 -4.16 -22.89 -8.69
N GLY A 321 -3.69 -22.05 -9.63
CA GLY A 321 -4.54 -21.27 -10.54
C GLY A 321 -5.29 -20.11 -9.88
N VAL A 322 -4.87 -19.70 -8.68
CA VAL A 322 -5.47 -18.57 -7.94
C VAL A 322 -4.71 -17.28 -8.24
N TYR A 323 -5.43 -16.28 -8.73
CA TYR A 323 -4.88 -14.94 -8.99
C TYR A 323 -5.39 -13.93 -7.98
N ASP A 324 -4.53 -12.97 -7.59
CA ASP A 324 -4.90 -11.77 -6.85
C ASP A 324 -5.20 -10.65 -7.86
N ILE A 325 -6.48 -10.31 -8.02
CA ILE A 325 -6.93 -9.26 -8.92
C ILE A 325 -7.45 -8.08 -8.11
N SER A 326 -6.96 -6.88 -8.38
CA SER A 326 -7.24 -5.68 -7.58
C SER A 326 -7.31 -4.41 -8.40
N ASN A 327 -7.98 -3.37 -7.89
CA ASN A 327 -7.89 -2.02 -8.47
C ASN A 327 -6.42 -1.53 -8.48
N LYS A 328 -5.97 -1.03 -9.63
CA LYS A 328 -4.63 -0.48 -9.79
C LYS A 328 -4.56 0.96 -9.28
N ARG A 329 -5.53 1.80 -9.66
CA ARG A 329 -5.57 3.22 -9.34
C ARG A 329 -5.97 3.45 -7.88
N ARG A 330 -5.34 4.43 -7.24
CA ARG A 330 -5.69 4.87 -5.86
C ARG A 330 -5.83 6.39 -5.73
N MET A 331 -5.36 7.14 -6.73
CA MET A 331 -5.44 8.60 -6.79
C MET A 331 -6.34 9.09 -7.93
N GLY A 332 -6.87 10.30 -7.79
CA GLY A 332 -7.78 10.92 -8.76
C GLY A 332 -9.19 10.32 -8.81
N LEU A 333 -9.59 9.55 -7.80
CA LEU A 333 -10.91 8.92 -7.67
C LEU A 333 -11.24 8.76 -6.17
N THR A 334 -12.52 8.59 -5.84
CA THR A 334 -12.95 8.38 -4.44
C THR A 334 -12.73 6.95 -3.98
N GLU A 335 -12.82 6.69 -2.67
CA GLU A 335 -12.76 5.31 -2.13
C GLU A 335 -13.87 4.43 -2.72
N PHE A 336 -15.06 5.00 -2.91
CA PHE A 336 -16.18 4.33 -3.58
C PHE A 336 -15.80 3.92 -5.01
N ASP A 337 -15.28 4.85 -5.81
CA ASP A 337 -14.91 4.59 -7.20
C ASP A 337 -13.80 3.54 -7.31
N ALA A 338 -12.81 3.58 -6.42
CA ALA A 338 -11.74 2.59 -6.38
C ALA A 338 -12.24 1.16 -6.11
N VAL A 339 -13.21 1.00 -5.20
CA VAL A 339 -13.86 -0.29 -4.94
C VAL A 339 -14.77 -0.68 -6.11
N LYS A 340 -15.45 0.30 -6.71
CA LYS A 340 -16.34 0.08 -7.86
C LYS A 340 -15.59 -0.40 -9.10
N GLU A 341 -14.40 0.11 -9.39
CA GLU A 341 -13.55 -0.42 -10.47
C GLU A 341 -13.29 -1.92 -10.29
N MET A 342 -12.94 -2.34 -9.06
CA MET A 342 -12.74 -3.77 -8.73
C MET A 342 -14.04 -4.55 -8.88
N TYR A 343 -15.15 -4.05 -8.32
CA TYR A 343 -16.45 -4.72 -8.38
C TYR A 343 -16.90 -4.98 -9.82
N ASP A 344 -16.93 -3.92 -10.66
CA ASP A 344 -17.39 -4.01 -12.04
C ASP A 344 -16.47 -4.93 -12.89
N GLY A 345 -15.16 -4.83 -12.69
CA GLY A 345 -14.20 -5.63 -13.45
C GLY A 345 -14.19 -7.11 -13.08
N ILE A 346 -14.38 -7.46 -11.80
CA ILE A 346 -14.50 -8.87 -11.39
C ILE A 346 -15.79 -9.50 -11.91
N GLN A 347 -16.90 -8.76 -11.93
CA GLN A 347 -18.15 -9.25 -12.52
C GLN A 347 -17.99 -9.58 -14.00
N GLU A 348 -17.31 -8.72 -14.78
CA GLU A 348 -17.08 -9.01 -16.21
C GLU A 348 -16.11 -10.18 -16.39
N ILE A 349 -15.06 -10.29 -15.56
CA ILE A 349 -14.12 -11.43 -15.61
C ILE A 349 -14.87 -12.75 -15.39
N ILE A 350 -15.74 -12.83 -14.38
CA ILE A 350 -16.55 -14.03 -14.09
C ILE A 350 -17.51 -14.32 -15.23
N LYS A 351 -18.13 -13.29 -15.81
CA LYS A 351 -19.02 -13.45 -16.96
C LYS A 351 -18.29 -14.05 -18.17
N ILE A 352 -17.10 -13.53 -18.51
CA ILE A 352 -16.28 -14.06 -19.60
C ILE A 352 -15.86 -15.51 -19.33
N GLU A 353 -15.46 -15.84 -18.09
CA GLU A 353 -15.12 -17.22 -17.70
C GLU A 353 -16.28 -18.21 -17.90
N LYS A 354 -17.52 -17.76 -17.70
CA LYS A 354 -18.74 -18.57 -17.92
C LYS A 354 -19.07 -18.77 -19.39
N GLU A 355 -18.70 -17.81 -20.24
CA GLU A 355 -18.97 -17.84 -21.69
C GLU A 355 -17.93 -18.64 -22.49
N LEU A 356 -16.69 -18.72 -21.99
CA LEU A 356 -15.65 -19.64 -22.48
C LEU A 356 -15.96 -21.08 -22.12
#